data_AF-A0A5D2VEU2-F1
#
_entry.id   AF-A0A5D2VEU2-F1
#
_cell.length_a   1.000
_cell.length_b   1.000
_cell.length_c   1.000
_cell.angle_alpha   90.00
_cell.angle_beta   90.00
_cell.angle_gamma   90.00
#
_symmetry.space_group_name_H-M   'P 1'
#
loop_
_entity.id
_entity.type
_entity.pdbx_description
1 polymer ?
#
loop_
_entity_poly.entity_id
_entity_poly.type
_entity_poly.pdbx_seq_one_letter_code
_entity_poly.pdbx_strand_id
1 'polypeptide(L)'
;MDLVDSSTPLPPWFTEEDLDVYATLYQNSGFRTALQVSYRCWQWDYGVTNPKVMAPSLLIMGEKDYFMKFPEMEDYMRKGIVKQFMPNLDTTFMKEGSHFVQEQFPEQVNELIITFLNKKI
;
A
#
# COMPACT_ATOMS: atom_id res chain seq x y z
N MET A 1 14.61 0.78 -4.93
CA MET A 1 14.66 1.41 -3.60
C MET A 1 15.43 2.69 -3.74
N ASP A 2 14.84 3.80 -3.34
CA ASP A 2 15.53 5.08 -3.36
C ASP A 2 16.52 5.06 -2.20
N LEU A 3 17.79 4.85 -2.52
CA LEU A 3 18.87 4.99 -1.56
C LEU A 3 19.04 6.49 -1.33
N VAL A 4 18.72 6.94 -0.12
CA VAL A 4 18.88 8.33 0.31
C VAL A 4 20.19 8.48 1.06
N ASP A 5 20.81 9.67 0.93
CA ASP A 5 22.00 10.01 1.71
C ASP A 5 21.64 10.17 3.20
N SER A 6 22.55 9.86 4.11
CA SER A 6 22.30 9.96 5.56
C SER A 6 22.04 11.39 6.03
N SER A 7 22.42 12.41 5.25
CA SER A 7 22.09 13.81 5.50
C SER A 7 20.71 14.23 5.00
N THR A 8 19.99 13.35 4.31
CA THR A 8 18.65 13.66 3.80
C THR A 8 17.69 13.80 4.99
N PRO A 9 17.02 14.95 5.14
CA PRO A 9 16.05 15.13 6.22
C PRO A 9 14.84 14.22 6.02
N LEU A 10 14.14 13.92 7.11
CA LEU A 10 12.84 13.23 7.03
C LEU A 10 11.85 14.04 6.19
N PRO A 11 10.94 13.38 5.47
CA PRO A 11 9.91 14.08 4.72
C PRO A 11 8.97 14.83 5.69
N PRO A 12 8.34 15.93 5.25
CA PRO A 12 7.58 16.81 6.15
C PRO A 12 6.35 16.17 6.80
N TRP A 13 5.92 15.00 6.32
CA TRP A 13 4.80 14.22 6.84
C TRP A 13 5.23 13.10 7.80
N PHE A 14 6.53 12.96 8.08
CA PHE A 14 7.08 11.91 8.93
C PHE A 14 8.07 12.51 9.93
N THR A 15 7.71 12.52 11.21
CA THR A 15 8.49 13.20 12.25
C THR A 15 9.57 12.29 12.84
N GLU A 16 10.51 12.87 13.60
CA GLU A 16 11.49 12.10 14.39
C GLU A 16 10.83 11.21 15.44
N GLU A 17 9.68 11.64 15.99
CA GLU A 17 8.90 10.83 16.94
C GLU A 17 8.29 9.60 16.25
N ASP A 18 7.72 9.78 15.05
CA ASP A 18 7.20 8.66 14.26
C ASP A 18 8.31 7.64 13.95
N LEU A 19 9.49 8.13 13.55
CA LEU A 19 10.66 7.30 13.30
C LEU A 19 11.09 6.54 14.55
N ASP A 20 11.16 7.19 15.71
CA ASP A 20 11.55 6.58 16.98
C ASP A 20 10.58 5.47 17.41
N VAL A 21 9.28 5.68 17.20
CA VAL A 21 8.25 4.65 17.44
C VAL A 21 8.50 3.42 16.58
N TYR A 22 8.66 3.59 15.26
CA TYR A 22 8.95 2.46 14.37
C TYR A 22 10.27 1.78 14.72
N ALA A 23 11.32 2.55 14.99
CA ALA A 23 12.64 2.04 15.35
C ALA A 23 12.57 1.19 16.62
N THR A 24 11.92 1.69 17.67
CA THR A 24 11.74 0.99 18.95
C THR A 24 10.97 -0.32 18.77
N LEU A 25 9.88 -0.31 18.00
CA LEU A 25 9.09 -1.50 17.72
C LEU A 25 9.92 -2.57 16.98
N TYR A 26 10.68 -2.18 15.94
CA TYR A 26 11.52 -3.11 15.19
C TYR A 26 12.77 -3.56 15.95
N GLN A 27 13.33 -2.75 16.86
CA GLN A 27 14.40 -3.18 17.76
C GLN A 27 13.91 -4.30 18.69
N ASN A 28 12.67 -4.20 19.18
CA ASN A 28 12.07 -5.22 20.02
C ASN A 28 11.66 -6.49 19.23
N SER A 29 11.00 -6.34 18.07
CA SER A 29 10.49 -7.48 17.31
C SER A 29 11.51 -8.14 16.38
N GLY A 30 12.55 -7.39 15.98
CA GLY A 30 13.34 -7.67 14.79
C GLY A 30 12.51 -7.66 13.50
N PHE A 31 13.15 -8.01 12.38
CA PHE A 31 12.52 -8.00 11.04
C PHE A 31 12.06 -9.38 10.55
N ARG A 32 12.25 -10.45 11.33
CA ARG A 32 11.99 -11.83 10.86
C ARG A 32 10.55 -12.01 10.38
N THR A 33 9.58 -11.51 11.15
CA THR A 33 8.16 -11.63 10.83
C THR A 33 7.75 -10.70 9.69
N ALA A 34 8.21 -9.44 9.69
CA ALA A 34 7.93 -8.49 8.61
C ALA A 34 8.47 -8.97 7.24
N LEU A 35 9.58 -9.72 7.24
CA LEU A 35 10.11 -10.36 6.03
C LEU A 35 9.40 -11.67 5.65
N GLN A 36 8.48 -12.18 6.47
CA GLN A 36 7.84 -13.47 6.18
C GLN A 36 6.84 -13.35 5.01
N VAL A 37 5.96 -12.35 5.05
CA VAL A 37 4.96 -12.07 4.01
C VAL A 37 5.23 -10.66 3.48
N SER A 38 5.42 -10.45 2.18
CA SER A 38 5.36 -11.40 1.07
C SER A 38 6.67 -12.12 0.77
N TYR A 39 7.83 -11.72 1.32
CA TYR A 39 9.14 -12.12 0.76
C TYR A 39 9.52 -13.61 0.94
N ARG A 40 9.31 -14.22 2.11
CA ARG A 40 9.74 -15.62 2.35
C ARG A 40 8.66 -16.65 2.08
N CYS A 41 7.39 -16.23 2.14
CA CYS A 41 6.23 -17.09 1.87
C CYS A 41 5.63 -16.91 0.48
N TRP A 42 6.19 -16.07 -0.40
CA TRP A 42 5.60 -15.78 -1.71
C TRP A 42 5.23 -17.03 -2.53
N GLN A 43 6.04 -18.09 -2.41
CA GLN A 43 5.88 -19.34 -3.15
C GLN A 43 5.05 -20.40 -2.40
N TRP A 44 4.50 -20.08 -1.23
CA TRP A 44 3.68 -21.04 -0.49
C TRP A 44 2.33 -21.23 -1.20
N ASP A 45 1.90 -22.49 -1.26
CA ASP A 45 0.55 -22.81 -1.67
C ASP A 45 -0.41 -22.54 -0.51
N TYR A 46 -1.32 -21.60 -0.73
CA TYR A 46 -2.35 -21.22 0.24
C TYR A 46 -3.67 -22.00 0.04
N GLY A 47 -3.71 -22.96 -0.89
CA GLY A 47 -4.91 -23.75 -1.19
C GLY A 47 -6.05 -22.94 -1.82
N VAL A 48 -5.75 -21.77 -2.38
CA VAL A 48 -6.75 -20.88 -2.97
C VAL A 48 -7.11 -21.38 -4.37
N THR A 49 -8.27 -22.00 -4.50
CA THR A 49 -8.77 -22.56 -5.78
C THR A 49 -9.62 -21.56 -6.58
N ASN A 50 -10.17 -20.54 -5.93
CA ASN A 50 -10.90 -19.45 -6.57
C ASN A 50 -10.44 -18.09 -5.99
N PRO A 51 -9.56 -17.35 -6.70
CA PRO A 51 -8.97 -16.11 -6.19
C PRO A 51 -9.89 -14.89 -6.33
N LYS A 52 -11.16 -15.05 -6.74
CA LYS A 52 -12.07 -13.92 -6.92
C LYS A 52 -12.53 -13.32 -5.60
N VAL A 53 -12.38 -12.01 -5.47
CA VAL A 53 -12.90 -11.21 -4.35
C VAL A 53 -14.16 -10.48 -4.80
N MET A 54 -15.31 -10.96 -4.33
CA MET A 54 -16.62 -10.37 -4.65
C MET A 54 -17.04 -9.26 -3.70
N ALA A 55 -16.36 -9.13 -2.55
CA ALA A 55 -16.61 -8.05 -1.61
C ALA A 55 -16.33 -6.69 -2.28
N PRO A 56 -17.16 -5.67 -2.03
CA PRO A 56 -16.82 -4.32 -2.43
C PRO A 56 -15.47 -3.92 -1.84
N SER A 57 -14.61 -3.31 -2.65
CA SER A 57 -13.25 -2.97 -2.23
C SER A 57 -12.88 -1.59 -2.74
N LEU A 58 -12.05 -0.88 -1.98
CA LEU A 58 -11.42 0.36 -2.39
C LEU A 58 -9.91 0.16 -2.35
N LEU A 59 -9.23 0.49 -3.45
CA LEU A 59 -7.79 0.65 -3.48
C LEU A 59 -7.45 2.13 -3.67
N ILE A 60 -6.71 2.68 -2.70
CA ILE A 60 -6.12 4.01 -2.78
C ILE A 60 -4.62 3.82 -3.02
N MET A 61 -4.08 4.42 -4.06
CA MET A 61 -2.69 4.22 -4.47
C MET A 61 -2.06 5.53 -4.90
N GLY A 62 -0.81 5.76 -4.48
CA GLY A 62 0.00 6.86 -4.97
C GLY A 62 0.52 6.60 -6.39
N GLU A 63 0.45 7.59 -7.29
CA GLU A 63 0.98 7.43 -8.65
C GLU A 63 2.51 7.34 -8.70
N LYS A 64 3.19 7.82 -7.65
CA LYS A 64 4.65 7.73 -7.49
C LYS A 64 5.08 6.52 -6.66
N ASP A 65 4.16 5.63 -6.30
CA ASP A 65 4.51 4.38 -5.62
C ASP A 65 5.44 3.56 -6.52
N TYR A 66 6.58 3.12 -5.96
CA TYR A 66 7.52 2.27 -6.69
C TYR A 66 6.90 0.93 -7.09
N PHE A 67 5.81 0.50 -6.43
CA PHE A 67 5.08 -0.71 -6.79
C PHE A 67 4.57 -0.67 -8.24
N MET A 68 4.21 0.51 -8.74
CA MET A 68 3.79 0.70 -10.14
C MET A 68 4.93 0.51 -11.14
N LYS A 69 6.19 0.56 -10.69
CA LYS A 69 7.38 0.34 -11.53
C LYS A 69 7.72 -1.15 -11.70
N PHE A 70 7.07 -2.07 -10.98
CA PHE A 70 7.25 -3.49 -11.25
C PHE A 70 6.68 -3.84 -12.63
N PRO A 71 7.33 -4.79 -13.34
CA PRO A 71 6.84 -5.23 -14.65
C PRO A 71 5.34 -5.57 -14.60
N GLU A 72 4.60 -5.08 -15.59
CA GLU A 72 3.16 -5.33 -15.79
C GLU A 72 2.20 -4.74 -14.74
N MET A 73 2.69 -4.27 -13.58
CA MET A 73 1.83 -3.80 -12.50
C MET A 73 1.04 -2.55 -12.86
N GLU A 74 1.67 -1.58 -13.52
CA GLU A 74 0.96 -0.37 -13.94
C GLU A 74 -0.21 -0.69 -14.88
N ASP A 75 0.03 -1.54 -15.87
CA ASP A 75 -1.01 -2.01 -16.80
C ASP A 75 -2.07 -2.82 -16.07
N TYR A 76 -1.67 -3.72 -15.18
CA TYR A 76 -2.58 -4.54 -14.38
C TYR A 76 -3.58 -3.70 -13.58
N MET A 77 -3.11 -2.58 -13.02
CA MET A 77 -3.92 -1.67 -12.23
C MET A 77 -4.71 -0.68 -13.11
N ARG A 78 -4.05 0.04 -14.02
CA ARG A 78 -4.66 1.14 -14.79
C ARG A 78 -5.55 0.66 -15.94
N LYS A 79 -5.20 -0.45 -16.60
CA LYS A 79 -6.05 -1.05 -17.64
C LYS A 79 -7.18 -1.91 -17.06
N GLY A 80 -7.28 -1.99 -15.73
CA GLY A 80 -8.37 -2.66 -15.03
C GLY A 80 -8.31 -4.18 -15.09
N ILE A 81 -7.15 -4.79 -15.39
CA ILE A 81 -6.98 -6.25 -15.41
C ILE A 81 -7.30 -6.84 -14.02
N VAL A 82 -6.94 -6.13 -12.95
CA VAL A 82 -7.30 -6.46 -11.57
C VAL A 82 -8.81 -6.72 -11.37
N LYS A 83 -9.69 -6.09 -12.16
CA LYS A 83 -11.14 -6.27 -12.05
C LYS A 83 -11.64 -7.64 -12.52
N GLN A 84 -10.82 -8.41 -13.23
CA GLN A 84 -11.12 -9.81 -13.54
C GLN A 84 -11.22 -10.67 -12.27
N PHE A 85 -10.43 -10.32 -11.25
CA PHE A 85 -10.42 -10.96 -9.93
C PHE A 85 -11.24 -10.19 -8.90
N MET A 86 -11.33 -8.86 -9.02
CA MET A 86 -12.03 -7.98 -8.08
C MET A 86 -13.06 -7.12 -8.82
N PRO A 87 -14.20 -7.68 -9.27
CA PRO A 87 -15.16 -6.96 -10.11
C PRO A 87 -15.78 -5.73 -9.45
N ASN A 88 -15.84 -5.71 -8.11
CA ASN A 88 -16.41 -4.63 -7.31
C ASN A 88 -15.33 -3.70 -6.71
N LEU A 89 -14.16 -3.63 -7.33
CA LEU A 89 -13.05 -2.77 -6.92
C LEU A 89 -13.23 -1.34 -7.48
N ASP A 90 -13.30 -0.38 -6.56
CA ASP A 90 -13.09 1.03 -6.82
C ASP A 90 -11.59 1.35 -6.66
N THR A 91 -11.04 2.16 -7.55
CA THR A 91 -9.64 2.58 -7.51
C THR A 91 -9.53 4.10 -7.48
N THR A 92 -8.63 4.62 -6.66
CA THR A 92 -8.27 6.05 -6.61
C THR A 92 -6.76 6.18 -6.70
N PHE A 93 -6.30 6.97 -7.67
CA PHE A 93 -4.88 7.26 -7.88
C PHE A 93 -4.57 8.69 -7.42
N MET A 94 -3.64 8.82 -6.47
CA MET A 94 -3.22 10.10 -5.90
C MET A 94 -1.93 10.54 -6.59
N LYS A 95 -2.02 11.57 -7.44
CA LYS A 95 -0.94 12.01 -8.34
C LYS A 95 0.41 12.24 -7.66
N GLU A 96 0.40 12.87 -6.49
CA GLU A 96 1.63 13.16 -5.72
C GLU A 96 1.93 12.11 -4.64
N GLY A 97 1.07 11.09 -4.51
CA GLY A 97 1.18 10.00 -3.54
C GLY A 97 2.33 9.06 -3.86
N SER A 98 3.07 8.70 -2.82
CA SER A 98 4.11 7.68 -2.83
C SER A 98 3.62 6.35 -2.21
N HIS A 99 4.52 5.51 -1.73
CA HIS A 99 4.18 4.22 -1.14
C HIS A 99 3.40 4.33 0.18
N PHE A 100 3.71 5.34 1.00
CA PHE A 100 3.06 5.60 2.28
C PHE A 100 1.97 6.67 2.14
N VAL A 101 1.09 6.53 1.14
CA VAL A 101 0.10 7.56 0.76
C VAL A 101 -0.81 7.97 1.92
N GLN A 102 -1.12 7.05 2.84
CA GLN A 102 -1.92 7.30 4.03
C GLN A 102 -1.22 8.18 5.07
N GLU A 103 0.11 8.14 5.15
CA GLU A 103 0.89 9.02 6.02
C GLU A 103 1.17 10.36 5.32
N GLN A 104 1.35 10.33 4.01
CA GLN A 104 1.61 11.53 3.21
C GLN A 104 0.39 12.45 3.08
N PHE A 105 -0.82 11.88 2.97
CA PHE A 105 -2.06 12.62 2.76
C PHE A 105 -3.21 12.08 3.64
N PRO A 106 -3.07 12.13 4.98
CA PRO A 106 -3.99 11.44 5.89
C PRO A 106 -5.42 11.93 5.76
N GLU A 107 -5.67 13.24 5.63
CA GLU A 107 -7.03 13.79 5.52
C GLU A 107 -7.74 13.32 4.25
N GLN A 108 -7.03 13.34 3.11
CA GLN A 108 -7.58 12.91 1.82
C GLN A 108 -7.89 11.42 1.81
N VAL A 109 -6.97 10.60 2.36
CA VAL A 109 -7.18 9.15 2.48
C VAL A 109 -8.36 8.84 3.41
N ASN A 110 -8.45 9.53 4.54
CA ASN A 110 -9.58 9.39 5.47
C ASN A 110 -10.92 9.74 4.81
N GLU A 111 -10.99 10.83 4.06
CA GLU A 111 -12.20 11.22 3.32
C GLU A 111 -12.64 10.15 2.30
N LEU A 112 -11.68 9.57 1.56
CA LEU A 112 -11.95 8.49 0.61
C LEU A 112 -12.50 7.24 1.30
N ILE A 113 -11.91 6.86 2.44
CA ILE A 113 -12.36 5.70 3.23
C ILE A 113 -13.77 5.95 3.76
N ILE A 114 -14.02 7.09 4.41
CA ILE A 114 -15.34 7.44 4.96
C ILE A 114 -16.40 7.47 3.86
N THR A 115 -16.08 8.07 2.71
CA THR A 115 -16.97 8.12 1.55
C THR A 115 -17.31 6.71 1.05
N PHE A 116 -16.32 5.83 0.94
CA PHE A 116 -16.55 4.45 0.51
C PHE A 116 -17.42 3.66 1.50
N LEU A 117 -17.18 3.82 2.81
CA LEU A 117 -17.98 3.17 3.85
C LEU A 117 -19.43 3.67 3.86
N ASN A 118 -19.65 4.97 3.66
CA ASN A 118 -20.99 5.56 3.62
C ASN A 118 -21.80 5.17 2.38
N LYS A 119 -21.17 4.76 1.26
CA LYS A 119 -21.89 4.22 0.09
C LYS A 119 -22.50 2.83 0.34
N LYS A 120 -22.11 2.16 1.43
CA LYS A 120 -22.48 0.77 1.75
C LYS A 120 -23.52 0.65 2.86
N ILE A 121 -24.01 1.79 3.37
CA ILE A 121 -25.19 1.90 4.25
C ILE A 121 -26.41 2.18 3.38
#